data_AF-A0A8T6MQ17-F1
#
_entry.id   AF-A0A8T6MQ17-F1
#
_cell.length_a   1.000
_cell.length_b   1.000
_cell.length_c   1.000
_cell.angle_alpha   90.00
_cell.angle_beta   90.00
_cell.angle_gamma   90.00
#
_symmetry.space_group_name_H-M   'P 1'
#
loop_
_entity.id
_entity.type
_entity.pdbx_description
1 polymer ?
#
loop_
_entity_poly.entity_id
_entity_poly.type
_entity_poly.pdbx_seq_one_letter_code
_entity_poly.pdbx_strand_id
1 'polypeptide(L)' 'QYEKLTQDMHVVDEVAIIKVIPRTIKGKYKIGQHMDKESRINLARKILQKNSPTARKTIQVMGFDIIQNDVRMVDEPSW' A
#
# COMPACT_ATOMS: atom_id res chain seq x y z
N GLN A 1 20.64 -6.61 16.25
CA GLN A 1 21.32 -5.29 16.25
C GLN A 1 21.77 -5.03 14.82
N TYR A 2 21.63 -3.81 14.30
CA TYR A 2 22.12 -3.47 12.95
C TYR A 2 23.60 -3.08 13.05
N GLU A 3 24.45 -3.72 12.26
CA GLU A 3 25.86 -3.36 12.11
C GLU A 3 26.04 -2.59 10.80
N LYS A 4 26.75 -1.45 10.89
CA LYS A 4 26.97 -0.59 9.73
C LYS A 4 28.04 -1.22 8.85
N LEU A 5 27.75 -1.34 7.55
CA LEU A 5 28.73 -1.80 6.56
C LEU A 5 29.93 -0.86 6.51
N THR A 6 31.13 -1.44 6.54
CA THR A 6 32.42 -0.77 6.38
C THR A 6 33.20 -1.42 5.23
N GLN A 7 34.16 -0.71 4.65
CA GLN A 7 34.90 -1.18 3.46
C GLN A 7 35.82 -2.37 3.75
N ASP A 8 36.16 -2.60 5.01
CA ASP A 8 37.03 -3.67 5.52
C ASP A 8 36.28 -4.99 5.76
N MET A 9 34.97 -5.03 5.56
CA MET A 9 34.19 -6.27 5.68
C MET A 9 34.44 -7.18 4.46
N HIS A 10 35.01 -8.36 4.67
CA HIS A 10 35.28 -9.36 3.62
C HIS A 10 34.10 -9.68 2.68
N VAL A 11 32.86 -9.58 3.18
CA VAL A 11 31.65 -9.82 2.38
C VAL A 11 31.46 -8.76 1.28
N VAL A 12 32.00 -7.55 1.48
CA VAL A 12 31.94 -6.43 0.52
C VAL A 12 32.79 -6.72 -0.72
N ASP A 13 33.86 -7.49 -0.60
CA ASP A 13 34.77 -7.79 -1.72
C ASP A 13 34.15 -8.72 -2.77
N GLU A 14 33.19 -9.56 -2.37
CA GLU A 14 32.58 -10.59 -3.21
C GLU A 14 31.24 -10.15 -3.84
N VAL A 15 30.68 -9.00 -3.42
CA VAL A 15 29.34 -8.56 -3.86
C VAL A 15 29.31 -7.08 -4.24
N ALA A 16 28.48 -6.74 -5.23
CA ALA A 16 28.22 -5.34 -5.57
C ALA A 16 27.20 -4.72 -4.59
N ILE A 17 27.61 -3.67 -3.86
CA ILE A 17 26.73 -2.92 -2.96
C ILE A 17 26.22 -1.66 -3.65
N ILE A 18 24.90 -1.60 -3.88
CA ILE A 18 24.24 -0.42 -4.48
C ILE A 18 23.34 0.24 -3.44
N LYS A 19 23.73 1.43 -2.97
CA LYS A 19 22.89 2.27 -2.10
C LYS A 19 22.00 3.17 -2.96
N VAL A 20 20.70 2.90 -2.97
CA VAL A 20 19.71 3.77 -3.62
C VAL A 20 19.17 4.77 -2.60
N ILE A 21 19.41 6.06 -2.82
CA ILE A 21 18.77 7.15 -2.07
C ILE A 21 17.71 7.79 -2.99
N PRO A 22 16.42 7.41 -2.84
CA PRO A 22 15.39 7.91 -3.73
C PRO A 22 15.15 9.40 -3.50
N ARG A 23 15.09 10.20 -4.58
CA ARG A 23 14.68 11.61 -4.53
C ARG A 23 13.16 11.78 -4.51
N THR A 24 12.46 10.93 -5.27
CA THR A 24 11.00 10.91 -5.36
C THR A 24 10.52 9.48 -5.55
N ILE A 25 9.43 9.10 -4.88
CA ILE A 25 8.77 7.82 -5.07
C ILE A 25 7.37 8.10 -5.60
N LYS A 26 7.00 7.50 -6.73
CA LYS A 26 5.66 7.59 -7.31
C LYS A 26 4.98 6.24 -7.21
N GLY A 27 3.85 6.19 -6.50
CA GLY A 27 2.99 5.02 -6.45
C GLY A 27 2.08 4.94 -7.68
N LYS A 28 1.66 3.73 -8.04
CA LYS A 28 0.53 3.54 -8.95
C LYS A 28 -0.70 3.18 -8.13
N TYR A 29 -1.72 4.01 -8.15
CA TYR A 29 -3.03 3.68 -7.60
C TYR A 29 -3.91 3.12 -8.72
N LYS A 30 -4.39 1.88 -8.60
CA LYS A 30 -5.21 1.21 -9.62
C LYS A 30 -6.48 0.58 -9.05
N ILE A 31 -6.97 1.09 -7.92
CA ILE A 31 -8.13 0.50 -7.24
C ILE A 31 -9.34 1.43 -7.47
N GLY A 32 -10.09 1.16 -8.52
CA GLY A 32 -11.29 1.95 -8.84
C GLY A 32 -11.00 3.41 -9.27
N GLN A 33 -9.83 3.69 -9.84
CA GLN A 33 -9.39 5.05 -10.23
C GLN A 33 -10.31 5.76 -11.24
N HIS A 34 -11.09 4.99 -12.01
CA HIS A 34 -12.02 5.49 -13.02
C HIS A 34 -13.48 5.15 -12.70
N MET A 35 -13.74 4.63 -11.50
CA MET A 35 -15.08 4.27 -11.06
C MET A 35 -15.74 5.48 -10.41
N ASP A 36 -17.04 5.62 -10.61
CA ASP A 36 -17.86 6.55 -9.83
C ASP A 36 -17.92 6.13 -8.35
N LYS A 37 -18.41 7.04 -7.51
CA LYS A 37 -18.47 6.87 -6.06
C LYS A 37 -19.26 5.63 -5.64
N GLU A 38 -20.40 5.36 -6.27
CA GLU A 38 -21.25 4.21 -5.90
C GLU A 38 -20.58 2.90 -6.28
N SER A 39 -19.99 2.83 -7.47
CA SER A 39 -19.18 1.70 -7.91
C SER A 39 -18.02 1.41 -6.96
N ARG A 40 -17.34 2.44 -6.44
CA ARG A 40 -16.27 2.28 -5.44
C ARG A 40 -16.78 1.73 -4.11
N ILE A 41 -17.92 2.20 -3.61
CA ILE A 41 -18.55 1.67 -2.38
C ILE A 41 -18.91 0.19 -2.57
N ASN A 42 -19.53 -0.15 -3.71
CA ASN A 42 -19.92 -1.52 -4.02
C ASN A 42 -18.71 -2.45 -4.13
N LEU A 43 -17.61 -1.99 -4.73
CA LEU A 43 -16.35 -2.72 -4.77
C LEU A 43 -15.78 -2.96 -3.38
N ALA A 44 -15.76 -1.94 -2.52
CA ALA A 44 -15.23 -2.05 -1.17
C ALA A 44 -16.04 -3.05 -0.31
N ARG A 45 -17.38 -3.05 -0.43
CA ARG A 45 -18.25 -4.05 0.21
C ARG A 45 -17.94 -5.47 -0.26
N LYS A 46 -17.76 -5.68 -1.57
CA LYS A 46 -17.39 -7.00 -2.12
C LYS A 46 -16.02 -7.46 -1.62
N ILE A 47 -15.06 -6.54 -1.49
CA ILE A 47 -13.74 -6.84 -0.91
C ILE A 47 -13.87 -7.25 0.56
N LEU A 48 -14.70 -6.55 1.34
CA LEU A 48 -14.97 -6.88 2.74
C LEU A 48 -15.59 -8.28 2.87
N GLN A 49 -16.61 -8.58 2.06
CA GLN A 49 -17.27 -9.89 2.02
C GLN A 49 -16.33 -11.03 1.64
N LYS A 50 -15.39 -10.78 0.71
CA LYS A 50 -14.39 -11.77 0.31
C LYS A 50 -13.46 -12.16 1.47
N ASN A 51 -13.30 -11.29 2.47
CA ASN A 51 -12.54 -11.53 3.69
C ASN A 51 -11.12 -12.10 3.44
N SER A 52 -10.44 -11.62 2.40
CA SER A 52 -9.05 -12.01 2.14
C SER A 52 -8.10 -11.41 3.19
N PRO A 53 -6.89 -11.97 3.39
CA PRO A 53 -5.93 -11.46 4.37
C PRO A 53 -5.62 -9.96 4.22
N THR A 54 -5.71 -9.45 2.98
CA THR A 54 -5.44 -8.06 2.62
C THR A 54 -6.69 -7.18 2.51
N ALA A 55 -7.90 -7.73 2.66
CA ALA A 55 -9.16 -7.02 2.38
C ALA A 55 -9.28 -5.70 3.15
N ARG A 56 -9.03 -5.74 4.47
CA ARG A 56 -9.10 -4.55 5.33
C ARG A 56 -8.10 -3.48 4.90
N LYS A 57 -6.87 -3.88 4.56
CA LYS A 57 -5.82 -2.96 4.12
C LYS A 57 -6.18 -2.32 2.78
N THR A 58 -6.74 -3.08 1.86
CA THR A 58 -7.21 -2.57 0.56
C THR A 58 -8.31 -1.53 0.73
N ILE A 59 -9.30 -1.80 1.59
CA ILE A 59 -10.42 -0.87 1.88
C ILE A 59 -9.89 0.45 2.46
N GLN A 60 -8.93 0.39 3.40
CA GLN A 60 -8.26 1.58 3.95
C GLN A 60 -7.51 2.38 2.87
N VAL A 61 -6.75 1.70 2.01
CA VAL A 61 -6.03 2.35 0.89
C VAL A 61 -6.99 3.01 -0.10
N MET A 62 -8.21 2.48 -0.23
CA MET A 62 -9.26 3.08 -1.03
C MET A 62 -9.94 4.31 -0.37
N GLY A 63 -9.56 4.70 0.85
CA GLY A 63 -10.15 5.84 1.57
C GLY A 63 -11.43 5.50 2.36
N PHE A 64 -11.65 4.22 2.63
CA PHE A 64 -12.81 3.75 3.37
C PHE A 64 -12.42 3.17 4.74
N ASP A 65 -13.32 3.34 5.71
CA ASP A 65 -13.28 2.65 6.99
C ASP A 65 -14.38 1.59 7.10
N ILE A 66 -14.15 0.64 8.02
CA ILE A 66 -15.09 -0.42 8.35
C ILE A 66 -15.75 -0.06 9.68
N ILE A 67 -17.04 0.28 9.66
CA ILE A 67 -17.83 0.63 10.84
C ILE A 67 -19.00 -0.34 10.91
N GLN A 68 -19.15 -1.05 12.04
CA GLN A 68 -20.24 -2.01 12.25
C GLN A 68 -20.38 -3.05 11.11
N ASN A 69 -19.25 -3.50 10.57
CA ASN A 69 -19.19 -4.47 9.48
C ASN A 69 -19.74 -3.97 8.12
N ASP A 70 -19.93 -2.66 7.96
CA ASP A 70 -20.16 -2.02 6.65
C ASP A 70 -19.02 -1.03 6.34
N VAL A 71 -18.93 -0.64 5.08
CA VAL A 71 -17.89 0.24 4.57
C VAL A 71 -18.42 1.67 4.45
N ARG A 72 -17.71 2.63 5.07
CA ARG A 72 -18.01 4.07 4.95
C ARG A 72 -16.83 4.82 4.36
N MET A 73 -17.10 5.74 3.45
CA MET A 73 -16.07 6.59 2.86
C MET A 73 -15.72 7.68 3.87
N VAL A 74 -14.44 7.78 4.24
CA VAL A 74 -13.95 8.73 5.25
C VAL A 74 -13.05 9.77 4.62
N ASP A 75 -12.26 9.36 3.63
CA ASP A 75 -11.40 10.24 2.87
C ASP A 75 -11.59 9.93 1.38
N GLU A 76 -11.86 10.96 0.59
CA GLU A 76 -11.72 10.84 -0.85
C GLU A 76 -10.31 11.29 -1.18
N PRO A 77 -9.38 10.36 -1.45
CA PRO A 77 -8.00 10.76 -1.51
C PRO A 77 -7.79 11.61 -2.78
N SER A 78 -7.29 12.83 -2.58
CA SER A 78 -6.96 13.75 -3.67
C SER A 78 -5.61 13.32 -4.27
N TRP A 79 -5.65 12.64 -5.42
CA TRP A 79 -4.45 12.19 -6.16
C TRP A 79 -4.24 12.97 -7.44
#